data_AF-A0A813K406-F1
#
_entry.id   AF-A0A813K406-F1
#
_cell.length_a   1.000
_cell.length_b   1.000
_cell.length_c   1.000
_cell.angle_alpha   90.00
_cell.angle_beta   90.00
_cell.angle_gamma   90.00
#
_symmetry.space_group_name_H-M   'P 1'
#
loop_
_entity.id
_entity.type
_entity.pdbx_description
1 polymer ?
#
loop_
_entity_poly.entity_id
_entity_poly.type
_entity_poly.pdbx_seq_one_letter_code
_entity_poly.pdbx_strand_id
1 'polypeptide(L)'
;MATLPAADKSCVDSIADSALARLEQFGATHLSAMIWAVAKSSHHQPAFFEASAIRLADTRLTASMGSQHVANVLWAFAVVSYQPEIVEPLTIRAEQLVFEFRPMELAAVIWASAGAGWSSDSAFLRSASLAATSAVSAFRLDELAGVAWALARLHMDGSVFSS
;
A
#
# COMPACT_ATOMS: atom_id res chain seq x y z
N MET A 1 16.85 8.56 -5.83
CA MET A 1 15.59 8.45 -6.59
C MET A 1 15.92 8.75 -8.05
N ALA A 2 16.12 7.72 -8.87
CA ALA A 2 16.51 7.90 -10.27
C ALA A 2 15.25 8.19 -11.10
N THR A 3 15.22 9.35 -11.75
CA THR A 3 14.15 9.73 -12.68
C THR A 3 14.30 8.92 -13.96
N LEU A 4 13.24 8.25 -14.41
CA LEU A 4 13.23 7.52 -15.67
C LEU A 4 13.51 8.45 -16.87
N PRO A 5 14.26 7.99 -17.90
CA PRO A 5 14.41 8.69 -19.17
C PRO A 5 13.06 9.11 -19.77
N ALA A 6 13.02 10.24 -20.51
CA ALA A 6 11.79 10.79 -21.07
C ALA A 6 11.03 9.84 -22.04
N ALA A 7 11.73 8.89 -22.67
CA ALA A 7 11.09 7.87 -23.49
C ALA A 7 10.32 6.83 -22.65
N ASP A 8 10.90 6.41 -21.52
CA ASP A 8 10.29 5.47 -20.58
C ASP A 8 9.06 6.10 -19.91
N LYS A 9 9.12 7.42 -19.69
CA LYS A 9 8.01 8.23 -19.20
C LYS A 9 6.76 8.15 -20.08
N SER A 10 6.93 8.37 -21.38
CA SER A 10 5.84 8.29 -22.37
C SER A 10 5.23 6.89 -22.48
N CYS A 11 6.04 5.84 -22.26
CA CYS A 11 5.58 4.46 -22.29
C CYS A 11 4.67 4.13 -21.11
N VAL A 12 5.08 4.53 -19.89
CA VAL A 12 4.27 4.32 -18.67
C VAL A 12 2.94 5.06 -18.76
N ASP A 13 2.93 6.28 -19.28
CA ASP A 13 1.70 7.05 -19.43
C ASP A 13 0.73 6.37 -20.41
N SER A 14 1.23 5.89 -21.56
CA SER A 14 0.42 5.15 -22.52
C SER A 14 -0.13 3.83 -21.96
N ILE A 15 0.66 3.15 -21.12
CA ILE A 15 0.23 1.93 -20.43
C ILE A 15 -0.86 2.26 -19.40
N ALA A 16 -0.70 3.33 -18.62
CA ALA A 16 -1.67 3.77 -17.63
C ALA A 16 -3.01 4.17 -18.28
N ASP A 17 -2.96 4.91 -19.39
CA ASP A 17 -4.15 5.28 -20.17
C ASP A 17 -4.86 4.05 -20.75
N SER A 18 -4.10 3.08 -21.28
CA SER A 18 -4.65 1.82 -21.79
C SER A 18 -5.27 0.97 -20.67
N ALA A 19 -4.63 0.94 -19.50
CA ALA A 19 -5.15 0.23 -18.32
C ALA A 19 -6.42 0.90 -17.79
N LEU A 20 -6.46 2.23 -17.75
CA LEU A 20 -7.62 3.03 -17.36
C LEU A 20 -8.85 2.69 -18.21
N ALA A 21 -8.68 2.59 -19.53
CA ALA A 21 -9.75 2.22 -20.45
C ALA A 21 -10.26 0.77 -20.29
N ARG A 22 -9.56 -0.07 -19.52
CA ARG A 22 -9.81 -1.51 -19.42
C ARG A 22 -9.93 -2.00 -17.98
N LEU A 23 -10.10 -1.11 -17.00
CA LEU A 23 -10.09 -1.45 -15.56
C LEU A 23 -11.05 -2.59 -15.18
N GLU A 24 -12.21 -2.68 -15.84
CA GLU A 24 -13.19 -3.74 -15.58
C GLU A 24 -12.67 -5.14 -15.92
N GLN A 25 -11.71 -5.25 -16.83
CA GLN A 25 -11.09 -6.52 -17.24
C GLN A 25 -10.04 -7.01 -16.24
N PHE A 26 -9.60 -6.15 -15.32
CA PHE A 26 -8.60 -6.52 -14.33
C PHE A 26 -9.23 -7.28 -13.15
N GLY A 27 -8.65 -8.45 -12.86
CA GLY A 27 -8.77 -9.09 -11.55
C GLY A 27 -7.83 -8.43 -10.52
N ALA A 28 -8.00 -8.78 -9.25
CA ALA A 28 -7.34 -8.09 -8.14
C ALA A 28 -5.79 -8.15 -8.22
N THR A 29 -5.25 -9.30 -8.61
CA THR A 29 -3.80 -9.50 -8.80
C THR A 29 -3.24 -8.52 -9.83
N HIS A 30 -3.78 -8.51 -11.05
CA HIS A 30 -3.27 -7.66 -12.11
C HIS A 30 -3.48 -6.18 -11.80
N LEU A 31 -4.64 -5.81 -11.22
CA LEU A 31 -4.90 -4.41 -10.85
C LEU A 31 -3.90 -3.91 -9.80
N SER A 32 -3.65 -4.68 -8.74
CA SER A 32 -2.70 -4.29 -7.70
C SER A 32 -1.26 -4.13 -8.24
N ALA A 33 -0.85 -5.00 -9.17
CA ALA A 33 0.46 -4.91 -9.80
C ALA A 33 0.58 -3.65 -10.67
N MET A 34 -0.48 -3.29 -11.41
CA MET A 34 -0.53 -2.07 -12.20
C MET A 34 -0.47 -0.82 -11.33
N ILE A 35 -1.27 -0.76 -10.26
CA ILE A 35 -1.27 0.35 -9.30
C ILE A 35 0.13 0.56 -8.72
N TRP A 36 0.79 -0.52 -8.30
CA TRP A 36 2.15 -0.46 -7.79
C TRP A 36 3.16 0.02 -8.84
N ALA A 37 3.11 -0.52 -10.06
CA ALA A 37 4.06 -0.18 -11.12
C ALA A 37 3.94 1.29 -11.52
N VAL A 38 2.71 1.79 -11.68
CA VAL A 38 2.45 3.20 -12.00
C VAL A 38 2.94 4.11 -10.87
N ALA A 39 2.64 3.79 -9.60
CA ALA A 39 3.14 4.58 -8.47
C ALA A 39 4.68 4.58 -8.39
N LYS A 40 5.30 3.41 -8.59
CA LYS A 40 6.76 3.24 -8.53
C LYS A 40 7.50 4.04 -9.60
N SER A 41 6.89 4.20 -10.77
CA SER A 41 7.46 4.96 -11.89
C SER A 41 7.65 6.46 -11.58
N SER A 42 7.06 6.97 -10.48
CA SER A 42 7.04 8.40 -10.12
C SER A 42 6.28 9.27 -11.13
N HIS A 43 5.29 8.68 -11.80
CA HIS A 43 4.39 9.37 -12.73
C HIS A 43 3.12 9.83 -12.04
N HIS A 44 2.74 11.06 -12.34
CA HIS A 44 1.52 11.65 -11.82
C HIS A 44 0.34 11.29 -12.73
N GLN A 45 -0.42 10.26 -12.35
CA GLN A 45 -1.57 9.74 -13.10
C GLN A 45 -2.86 9.72 -12.25
N PRO A 46 -3.42 10.88 -11.85
CA PRO A 46 -4.52 10.95 -10.89
C PRO A 46 -5.76 10.18 -11.34
N ALA A 47 -6.14 10.32 -12.61
CA ALA A 47 -7.31 9.66 -13.18
C ALA A 47 -7.20 8.13 -13.09
N PHE A 48 -6.00 7.57 -13.30
CA PHE A 48 -5.77 6.15 -13.14
C PHE A 48 -5.92 5.69 -11.68
N PHE A 49 -5.36 6.43 -10.71
CA PHE A 49 -5.48 6.07 -9.29
C PHE A 49 -6.91 6.20 -8.77
N GLU A 50 -7.63 7.27 -9.17
CA GLU A 50 -9.03 7.49 -8.80
C GLU A 50 -9.93 6.38 -9.36
N ALA A 51 -9.84 6.09 -10.66
CA ALA A 51 -10.63 5.03 -11.26
C ALA A 51 -10.26 3.63 -10.73
N SER A 52 -8.99 3.39 -10.42
CA SER A 52 -8.54 2.16 -9.76
C SER A 52 -9.13 2.02 -8.36
N ALA A 53 -9.22 3.11 -7.59
CA ALA A 53 -9.84 3.10 -6.27
C ALA A 53 -11.34 2.78 -6.37
N ILE A 54 -12.05 3.36 -7.34
CA ILE A 54 -13.47 3.04 -7.62
C ILE A 54 -13.61 1.55 -7.98
N ARG A 55 -12.72 1.01 -8.82
CA ARG A 55 -12.76 -0.41 -9.19
C ARG A 55 -12.54 -1.34 -7.99
N LEU A 56 -11.64 -0.96 -7.08
CA LEU A 56 -11.36 -1.70 -5.85
C LEU A 56 -12.50 -1.59 -4.82
N ALA A 57 -13.39 -0.59 -4.92
CA ALA A 57 -14.58 -0.50 -4.08
C ALA A 57 -15.56 -1.67 -4.28
N ASP A 58 -15.42 -2.46 -5.36
CA ASP A 58 -16.04 -3.77 -5.47
C ASP A 58 -15.52 -4.72 -4.37
N THR A 59 -16.38 -4.98 -3.39
CA THR A 59 -16.05 -5.79 -2.21
C THR A 59 -15.62 -7.21 -2.56
N ARG A 60 -16.11 -7.79 -3.67
CA ARG A 60 -15.67 -9.11 -4.14
C ARG A 60 -14.24 -9.07 -4.61
N LEU A 61 -13.86 -8.00 -5.33
CA LEU A 61 -12.50 -7.81 -5.81
C LEU A 61 -11.55 -7.62 -4.62
N THR A 62 -11.86 -6.72 -3.70
CA THR A 62 -11.03 -6.46 -2.51
C THR A 62 -10.93 -7.68 -1.59
N ALA A 63 -12.02 -8.43 -1.39
CA ALA A 63 -11.99 -9.66 -0.60
C ALA A 63 -11.09 -10.75 -1.22
N SER A 64 -10.96 -10.77 -2.55
CA SER A 64 -10.08 -11.72 -3.25
C SER A 64 -8.59 -11.39 -3.15
N MET A 65 -8.22 -10.22 -2.63
CA MET A 65 -6.82 -9.82 -2.49
C MET A 65 -6.14 -10.59 -1.35
N GLY A 66 -4.98 -11.18 -1.67
CA GLY A 66 -4.01 -11.67 -0.69
C GLY A 66 -3.05 -10.58 -0.19
N SER A 67 -2.21 -10.92 0.79
CA SER A 67 -1.34 -9.99 1.56
C SER A 67 -0.48 -9.11 0.66
N GLN A 68 0.25 -9.71 -0.30
CA GLN A 68 1.09 -8.99 -1.25
C GLN A 68 0.31 -7.93 -2.06
N HIS A 69 -0.90 -8.25 -2.51
CA HIS A 69 -1.70 -7.35 -3.34
C HIS A 69 -2.20 -6.16 -2.51
N VAL A 70 -2.62 -6.41 -1.27
CA VAL A 70 -3.02 -5.36 -0.32
C VAL A 70 -1.83 -4.45 -0.01
N ALA A 71 -0.65 -5.03 0.24
CA ALA A 71 0.58 -4.28 0.47
C ALA A 71 0.89 -3.34 -0.69
N ASN A 72 0.83 -3.88 -1.92
CA ASN A 72 1.13 -3.12 -3.13
C ASN A 72 0.21 -1.91 -3.30
N VAL A 73 -1.10 -2.08 -3.08
CA VAL A 73 -2.06 -0.98 -3.24
C VAL A 73 -1.92 0.07 -2.16
N LEU A 74 -1.84 -0.34 -0.88
CA LEU A 74 -1.66 0.59 0.24
C LEU A 74 -0.35 1.37 0.10
N TRP A 75 0.75 0.70 -0.23
CA TRP A 75 2.02 1.37 -0.47
C TRP A 75 1.93 2.37 -1.63
N ALA A 76 1.32 1.97 -2.75
CA ALA A 76 1.19 2.83 -3.92
C ALA A 76 0.39 4.10 -3.63
N PHE A 77 -0.76 3.98 -2.98
CA PHE A 77 -1.59 5.12 -2.58
C PHE A 77 -0.85 6.06 -1.61
N ALA A 78 -0.05 5.53 -0.67
CA ALA A 78 0.75 6.36 0.22
C ALA A 78 1.86 7.10 -0.53
N VAL A 79 2.54 6.43 -1.47
CA VAL A 79 3.60 7.01 -2.29
C VAL A 79 3.10 8.17 -3.14
N VAL A 80 1.91 8.04 -3.73
CA VAL A 80 1.31 9.13 -4.52
C VAL A 80 0.52 10.12 -3.67
N SER A 81 0.55 9.97 -2.33
CA SER A 81 -0.16 10.84 -1.38
C SER A 81 -1.66 10.96 -1.68
N TYR A 82 -2.28 9.85 -2.09
CA TYR A 82 -3.71 9.77 -2.40
C TYR A 82 -4.41 8.88 -1.37
N GLN A 83 -5.46 9.40 -0.73
CA GLN A 83 -6.25 8.68 0.28
C GLN A 83 -7.69 8.51 -0.18
N PRO A 84 -7.98 7.49 -1.01
CA PRO A 84 -9.36 7.16 -1.38
C PRO A 84 -10.09 6.42 -0.25
N GLU A 85 -11.42 6.43 -0.29
CA GLU A 85 -12.29 5.73 0.68
C GLU A 85 -11.96 4.22 0.81
N ILE A 86 -11.44 3.61 -0.25
CA ILE A 86 -11.06 2.19 -0.27
C ILE A 86 -9.86 1.85 0.64
N VAL A 87 -9.10 2.86 1.12
CA VAL A 87 -7.99 2.64 2.06
C VAL A 87 -8.49 1.95 3.33
N GLU A 88 -9.62 2.37 3.89
CA GLU A 88 -10.15 1.76 5.12
C GLU A 88 -10.50 0.28 4.93
N PRO A 89 -11.32 -0.13 3.94
CA PRO A 89 -11.56 -1.55 3.66
C PRO A 89 -10.28 -2.34 3.34
N LEU A 90 -9.28 -1.74 2.69
CA LEU A 90 -7.99 -2.38 2.45
C LEU A 90 -7.20 -2.59 3.75
N THR A 91 -7.25 -1.66 4.70
CA THR A 91 -6.63 -1.83 6.03
C THR A 91 -7.33 -2.91 6.85
N ILE A 92 -8.66 -3.01 6.77
CA ILE A 92 -9.43 -4.12 7.38
C ILE A 92 -9.01 -5.45 6.75
N ARG A 93 -8.86 -5.50 5.42
CA ARG A 93 -8.37 -6.69 4.73
C ARG A 93 -6.92 -7.01 5.13
N ALA A 94 -6.06 -6.01 5.30
CA ALA A 94 -4.70 -6.19 5.79
C ALA A 94 -4.67 -6.77 7.20
N GLU A 95 -5.58 -6.34 8.09
CA GLU A 95 -5.69 -6.89 9.43
C GLU A 95 -6.04 -8.39 9.41
N GLN A 96 -6.99 -8.80 8.57
CA GLN A 96 -7.35 -10.21 8.40
C GLN A 96 -6.18 -11.07 7.91
N LEU A 97 -5.27 -10.47 7.15
CA LEU A 97 -4.13 -11.14 6.51
C LEU A 97 -2.83 -10.95 7.30
N VAL A 98 -2.86 -10.34 8.48
CA VAL A 98 -1.65 -9.81 9.15
C VAL A 98 -0.54 -10.85 9.35
N PHE A 99 -0.90 -12.12 9.56
CA PHE A 99 0.04 -13.23 9.73
C PHE A 99 0.46 -13.91 8.41
N GLU A 100 -0.15 -13.52 7.28
CA GLU A 100 0.20 -13.99 5.94
C GLU A 100 1.16 -13.05 5.21
N PHE A 101 1.44 -11.87 5.76
CA PHE A 101 2.41 -10.95 5.17
C PHE A 101 3.83 -11.50 5.29
N ARG A 102 4.58 -11.38 4.20
CA ARG A 102 6.04 -11.49 4.29
C ARG A 102 6.60 -10.24 4.99
N PRO A 103 7.79 -10.33 5.64
CA PRO A 103 8.38 -9.20 6.36
C PRO A 103 8.43 -7.89 5.56
N MET A 104 8.90 -7.94 4.30
CA MET A 104 8.95 -6.79 3.41
C MET A 104 7.57 -6.15 3.15
N GLU A 105 6.53 -6.96 3.01
CA GLU A 105 5.17 -6.50 2.73
C GLU A 105 4.56 -5.86 3.97
N LEU A 106 4.75 -6.50 5.14
CA LEU A 106 4.32 -5.95 6.43
C LEU A 106 5.01 -4.62 6.71
N ALA A 107 6.32 -4.53 6.49
CA ALA A 107 7.07 -3.29 6.59
C ALA A 107 6.53 -2.20 5.65
N ALA A 108 6.22 -2.55 4.40
CA ALA A 108 5.67 -1.61 3.43
C ALA A 108 4.32 -1.03 3.85
N VAL A 109 3.42 -1.85 4.41
CA VAL A 109 2.11 -1.37 4.88
C VAL A 109 2.26 -0.51 6.14
N ILE A 110 3.06 -0.94 7.12
CA ILE A 110 3.30 -0.14 8.34
C ILE A 110 3.89 1.22 7.98
N TRP A 111 4.87 1.26 7.07
CA TRP A 111 5.45 2.50 6.57
C TRP A 111 4.43 3.36 5.82
N ALA A 112 3.62 2.77 4.94
CA ALA A 112 2.59 3.46 4.18
C ALA A 112 1.55 4.12 5.10
N SER A 113 1.04 3.36 6.08
CA SER A 113 0.07 3.85 7.06
C SER A 113 0.63 4.99 7.90
N ALA A 114 1.87 4.87 8.39
CA ALA A 114 2.51 5.92 9.18
C ALA A 114 2.86 7.18 8.34
N GLY A 115 3.31 6.99 7.10
CA GLY A 115 3.69 8.08 6.21
C GLY A 115 2.48 8.89 5.74
N ALA A 116 1.38 8.21 5.40
CA ALA A 116 0.16 8.83 4.90
C ALA A 116 -0.82 9.28 6.01
N GLY A 117 -0.49 9.03 7.28
CA GLY A 117 -1.37 9.39 8.41
C GLY A 117 -2.67 8.58 8.43
N TRP A 118 -2.67 7.38 7.84
CA TRP A 118 -3.85 6.53 7.79
C TRP A 118 -4.04 5.87 9.15
N SER A 119 -4.90 6.50 9.95
CA SER A 119 -5.44 6.02 11.22
C SER A 119 -4.38 5.46 12.16
N SER A 120 -3.76 6.38 12.87
CA SER A 120 -2.80 6.20 13.97
C SER A 120 -3.29 5.27 15.09
N ASP A 121 -4.60 4.98 15.15
CA ASP A 121 -5.28 4.17 16.18
C ASP A 121 -6.02 2.94 15.60
N SER A 122 -5.68 2.52 14.37
CA SER A 122 -6.32 1.37 13.73
C SER A 122 -5.90 0.04 14.39
N ALA A 123 -6.86 -0.87 14.55
CA ALA A 123 -6.62 -2.24 15.03
C ALA A 123 -5.55 -2.96 14.19
N PHE A 124 -5.51 -2.65 12.89
CA PHE A 124 -4.44 -3.06 11.98
C PHE A 124 -3.03 -2.75 12.50
N LEU A 125 -2.73 -1.50 12.89
CA LEU A 125 -1.36 -1.13 13.31
C LEU A 125 -0.91 -1.86 14.58
N ARG A 126 -1.84 -2.11 15.52
CA ARG A 126 -1.57 -2.94 16.72
C ARG A 126 -1.23 -4.38 16.32
N SER A 127 -2.07 -4.99 15.49
CA SER A 127 -1.86 -6.36 14.99
C SER A 127 -0.57 -6.48 14.17
N ALA A 128 -0.28 -5.49 13.32
CA ALA A 128 0.91 -5.43 12.50
C ALA A 128 2.19 -5.28 13.33
N SER A 129 2.14 -4.49 14.41
CA SER A 129 3.26 -4.35 15.36
C SER A 129 3.57 -5.65 16.10
N LEU A 130 2.53 -6.38 16.51
CA LEU A 130 2.67 -7.70 17.14
C LEU A 130 3.26 -8.73 16.16
N ALA A 131 2.74 -8.76 14.92
CA ALA A 131 3.26 -9.61 13.86
C ALA A 131 4.73 -9.29 13.54
N ALA A 132 5.09 -8.01 13.43
CA ALA A 132 6.46 -7.58 13.21
C ALA A 132 7.40 -7.97 14.36
N THR A 133 6.93 -7.89 15.61
CA THR A 133 7.69 -8.35 16.78
C THR A 133 7.96 -9.86 16.71
N SER A 134 6.93 -10.63 16.34
CA SER A 134 7.03 -12.09 16.22
C SER A 134 7.96 -12.53 15.07
N ALA A 135 8.03 -11.72 14.02
CA ALA A 135 8.84 -11.99 12.83
C ALA A 135 10.17 -11.23 12.81
N VAL A 136 10.58 -10.57 13.91
CA VAL A 136 11.70 -9.60 13.94
C VAL A 136 13.01 -10.15 13.39
N SER A 137 13.30 -11.44 13.60
CA SER A 137 14.51 -12.11 13.09
C SER A 137 14.48 -12.44 11.60
N ALA A 138 13.30 -12.39 10.97
CA ALA A 138 13.10 -12.67 9.56
C ALA A 138 13.18 -11.42 8.66
N PHE A 139 13.19 -10.23 9.24
CA PHE A 139 13.32 -8.98 8.49
C PHE A 139 14.75 -8.75 8.02
N ARG A 140 14.90 -8.16 6.83
CA ARG A 140 16.17 -7.55 6.41
C ARG A 140 16.38 -6.23 7.16
N LEU A 141 17.64 -5.76 7.20
CA LEU A 141 18.01 -4.56 7.97
C LEU A 141 17.27 -3.29 7.51
N ASP A 142 17.07 -3.12 6.21
CA ASP A 142 16.32 -2.01 5.63
C ASP A 142 14.83 -2.07 5.98
N GLU A 143 14.25 -3.27 6.06
CA GLU A 143 12.86 -3.47 6.45
C GLU A 143 12.66 -3.19 7.95
N LEU A 144 13.60 -3.63 8.81
CA LEU A 144 13.62 -3.28 10.24
C LEU A 144 13.72 -1.78 10.46
N ALA A 145 14.61 -1.10 9.74
CA ALA A 145 14.75 0.35 9.83
C ALA A 145 13.45 1.06 9.41
N GLY A 146 12.80 0.58 8.35
CA GLY A 146 11.51 1.10 7.89
C GLY A 146 10.40 0.96 8.94
N VAL A 147 10.27 -0.23 9.55
CA VAL A 147 9.32 -0.49 10.64
C VAL A 147 9.63 0.39 11.86
N ALA A 148 10.89 0.47 12.28
CA ALA A 148 11.29 1.27 13.43
C ALA A 148 10.99 2.77 13.24
N TRP A 149 11.28 3.30 12.05
CA TRP A 149 10.93 4.68 11.70
C TRP A 149 9.43 4.92 11.74
N ALA A 150 8.64 4.01 11.16
CA ALA A 150 7.20 4.13 11.09
C ALA A 150 6.56 4.08 12.48
N LEU A 151 7.02 3.16 13.34
CA LEU A 151 6.60 3.12 14.74
C LEU A 151 6.96 4.43 15.45
N ALA A 152 8.21 4.90 15.37
CA ALA A 152 8.62 6.15 16.00
C ALA A 152 7.74 7.34 15.57
N ARG A 153 7.38 7.42 14.28
CA ARG A 153 6.48 8.45 13.75
C ARG A 153 5.09 8.38 14.38
N LEU A 154 4.48 7.19 14.42
CA LEU A 154 3.17 6.99 15.05
C LEU A 154 3.17 7.35 16.55
N HIS A 155 4.28 7.14 17.25
CA HIS A 155 4.42 7.54 18.66
C HIS A 155 4.49 9.06 18.84
N MET A 156 5.22 9.76 17.95
CA MET A 156 5.30 11.21 17.98
C MET A 156 3.95 11.89 17.69
N ASP A 157 3.12 11.26 16.86
CA ASP A 157 1.76 11.70 16.56
C ASP A 157 0.75 11.32 17.68
N GLY A 158 1.22 10.72 18.79
CA GLY A 158 0.48 10.55 20.05
C GLY A 158 -0.38 9.29 20.16
N SER A 159 -0.23 8.31 19.27
CA SER A 159 -1.31 7.34 19.03
C SER A 159 -1.07 5.88 19.43
N VAL A 160 0.12 5.53 19.96
CA VAL A 160 0.46 4.11 20.21
C VAL A 160 0.45 3.73 21.68
N PHE A 161 0.50 4.68 22.62
CA PHE A 161 0.57 4.40 24.07
C PHE A 161 -0.21 5.38 24.98
N SER A 162 -1.44 5.76 24.62
CA SER A 162 -2.37 6.20 25.68
C SER A 162 -3.02 4.97 26.29
N SER A 163 -2.63 4.68 27.54
CA SER A 163 -3.13 3.59 28.40
C SER A 163 -4.62 3.68 28.70
#